data_AF-A0A355URQ0-F1
#
_entry.id   AF-A0A355URQ0-F1
#
_cell.length_a   1.000
_cell.length_b   1.000
_cell.length_c   1.000
_cell.angle_alpha   90.00
_cell.angle_beta   90.00
_cell.angle_gamma   90.00
#
_symmetry.space_group_name_H-M   'P 1'
#
loop_
_entity.id
_entity.type
_entity.pdbx_description
1 polymer ?
#
loop_
_entity_poly.entity_id
_entity_poly.type
_entity_poly.pdbx_seq_one_letter_code
_entity_poly.pdbx_strand_id
1 'polypeptide(L)'
;MISNMKKAKRLVKKNKAKKRKAVKTFDPVKAARLNKLTRNARRFLHRVGSILSAVLLWFAVGLAFFACLDSLFLPLFPGWQAHLLSAILTVLVFPPSYRMLLKGLRRLSDSLRQALIFWSFSCSARLQPSSEKLGSQVLSSLCMALAPQSAFLWLRDSSLHQFVLVAKRGASAPEGGIPEFQVDFLPNAATGKPFFLTRDSSFFHPDLKTLLASLGTEVAIPLVYQGYLVGLLALSKRRSGASYNAAGQKLLVRLCGQAAIALSGMRLIEERKRHSTRLSTLLRLYTEAQEKAVTDGLTGLFTHAYFQEQLALHCFEANRFREPLGLMLVDIDHFK
;
A
#
# COMPACT_ATOMS: atom_id res chain seq x y z
N MET A 1 -95.31 -7.37 -22.07
CA MET A 1 -94.11 -7.70 -22.86
C MET A 1 -93.35 -6.50 -23.45
N ILE A 2 -94.02 -5.45 -23.95
CA ILE A 2 -93.37 -4.36 -24.73
C ILE A 2 -92.43 -3.45 -23.91
N SER A 3 -92.69 -3.26 -22.60
CA SER A 3 -91.87 -2.42 -21.71
C SER A 3 -90.47 -3.00 -21.45
N ASN A 4 -90.35 -4.32 -21.29
CA ASN A 4 -89.06 -4.98 -21.00
C ASN A 4 -88.11 -4.99 -22.21
N MET A 5 -88.64 -5.08 -23.44
CA MET A 5 -87.81 -4.99 -24.66
C MET A 5 -87.16 -3.62 -24.85
N LYS A 6 -87.83 -2.52 -24.44
CA LYS A 6 -87.26 -1.17 -24.55
C LYS A 6 -86.11 -0.95 -23.56
N LYS A 7 -86.19 -1.50 -22.34
CA LYS A 7 -85.09 -1.46 -21.34
C LYS A 7 -83.87 -2.27 -21.80
N ALA A 8 -84.07 -3.48 -22.33
CA ALA A 8 -82.99 -4.33 -22.84
C ALA A 8 -82.23 -3.66 -24.00
N LYS A 9 -82.94 -3.07 -24.96
CA LYS A 9 -82.31 -2.34 -26.09
C LYS A 9 -81.49 -1.13 -25.61
N ARG A 10 -81.91 -0.42 -24.56
CA ARG A 10 -81.16 0.71 -23.98
C ARG A 10 -79.87 0.26 -23.29
N LEU A 11 -79.90 -0.84 -22.54
CA LEU A 11 -78.72 -1.41 -21.88
C LEU A 11 -77.66 -1.90 -22.88
N VAL A 12 -78.09 -2.58 -23.95
CA VAL A 12 -77.18 -3.03 -25.02
C VAL A 12 -76.53 -1.84 -25.74
N LYS A 13 -77.29 -0.76 -25.98
CA LYS A 13 -76.76 0.45 -26.62
C LYS A 13 -75.75 1.18 -25.73
N LYS A 14 -76.01 1.25 -24.41
CA LYS A 14 -75.11 1.87 -23.42
C LYS A 14 -73.81 1.08 -23.26
N ASN A 15 -73.87 -0.25 -23.23
CA ASN A 15 -72.69 -1.11 -23.20
C ASN A 15 -71.88 -1.09 -24.50
N LYS A 16 -72.51 -1.04 -25.68
CA LYS A 16 -71.81 -0.83 -26.95
C LYS A 16 -71.10 0.53 -27.01
N ALA A 17 -71.71 1.59 -26.48
CA ALA A 17 -71.08 2.92 -26.41
C ALA A 17 -69.88 2.95 -25.43
N LYS A 18 -69.99 2.28 -24.28
CA LYS A 18 -68.90 2.17 -23.29
C LYS A 18 -67.71 1.35 -23.83
N LYS A 19 -67.98 0.23 -24.53
CA LYS A 19 -66.95 -0.57 -25.23
C LYS A 19 -66.27 0.21 -26.36
N ARG A 20 -67.03 1.02 -27.12
CA ARG A 20 -66.48 1.89 -28.17
C ARG A 20 -65.62 3.05 -27.64
N LYS A 21 -65.84 3.52 -26.41
CA LYS A 21 -64.98 4.52 -25.74
C LYS A 21 -63.70 3.91 -25.16
N ALA A 22 -63.76 2.70 -24.60
CA ALA A 22 -62.58 2.02 -24.03
C ALA A 22 -61.58 1.52 -25.10
N VAL A 23 -62.04 1.25 -26.32
CA VAL A 23 -61.18 0.82 -27.45
C VAL A 23 -60.53 2.02 -28.18
N LYS A 24 -60.90 3.27 -27.85
CA LYS A 24 -60.44 4.47 -28.56
C LYS A 24 -59.30 5.25 -27.89
N THR A 25 -58.77 4.83 -26.75
CA THR A 25 -57.54 5.39 -26.18
C THR A 25 -56.35 4.49 -26.47
N PHE A 26 -56.06 4.30 -27.76
CA PHE A 26 -54.80 3.72 -28.21
C PHE A 26 -53.82 4.88 -28.36
N ASP A 27 -52.92 5.07 -27.38
CA ASP A 27 -51.92 6.14 -27.42
C ASP A 27 -50.81 5.74 -28.41
N PRO A 28 -50.77 6.33 -29.62
CA PRO A 28 -49.86 5.93 -30.69
C PRO A 28 -48.39 6.20 -30.31
N VAL A 29 -48.15 7.17 -29.42
CA VAL A 29 -46.80 7.55 -28.97
C VAL A 29 -46.25 6.48 -28.03
N LYS A 30 -47.08 5.92 -27.14
CA LYS A 30 -46.70 4.87 -26.20
C LYS A 30 -46.45 3.53 -26.92
N ALA A 31 -47.29 3.20 -27.91
CA ALA A 31 -47.11 2.03 -28.76
C ALA A 31 -45.84 2.12 -29.63
N ALA A 32 -45.55 3.30 -30.20
CA ALA A 32 -44.31 3.55 -30.95
C ALA A 32 -43.05 3.45 -30.07
N ARG A 33 -43.10 3.93 -28.82
CA ARG A 33 -42.01 3.78 -27.84
C ARG A 33 -41.76 2.33 -27.46
N LEU A 34 -42.80 1.54 -27.19
CA LEU A 34 -42.66 0.11 -26.90
C LEU A 34 -42.08 -0.66 -28.09
N ASN A 35 -42.57 -0.41 -29.31
CA ASN A 35 -42.03 -1.02 -30.52
C ASN A 35 -40.56 -0.64 -30.79
N LYS A 36 -40.15 0.58 -30.44
CA LYS A 36 -38.75 1.01 -30.53
C LYS A 36 -37.86 0.29 -29.50
N LEU A 37 -38.34 0.12 -28.26
CA LEU A 37 -37.64 -0.62 -27.21
C LEU A 37 -37.49 -2.10 -27.55
N THR A 38 -38.54 -2.76 -28.03
CA THR A 38 -38.49 -4.18 -28.43
C THR A 38 -37.59 -4.40 -29.65
N ARG A 39 -37.61 -3.51 -30.65
CA ARG A 39 -36.65 -3.54 -31.76
C ARG A 39 -35.20 -3.36 -31.31
N ASN A 40 -34.96 -2.50 -30.33
CA ASN A 40 -33.61 -2.26 -29.82
C ASN A 40 -33.12 -3.44 -28.96
N ALA A 41 -33.98 -4.01 -28.12
CA ALA A 41 -33.68 -5.22 -27.35
C ALA A 41 -33.40 -6.42 -28.26
N ARG A 42 -34.20 -6.62 -29.32
CA ARG A 42 -33.99 -7.69 -30.31
C ARG A 42 -32.68 -7.50 -31.10
N ARG A 43 -32.35 -6.27 -31.49
CA ARG A 43 -31.06 -5.95 -32.13
C ARG A 43 -29.87 -6.15 -31.20
N PHE A 44 -30.03 -5.84 -29.91
CA PHE A 44 -29.01 -6.07 -28.90
C PHE A 44 -28.77 -7.57 -28.67
N LEU A 45 -29.84 -8.34 -28.47
CA LEU A 45 -29.78 -9.81 -28.34
C LEU A 45 -29.13 -10.46 -29.57
N HIS A 46 -29.46 -10.01 -30.77
CA HIS A 46 -28.84 -10.51 -32.00
C HIS A 46 -27.34 -10.16 -32.08
N ARG A 47 -26.94 -8.94 -31.67
CA ARG A 47 -25.52 -8.56 -31.61
C ARG A 47 -24.76 -9.40 -30.60
N VAL A 48 -25.32 -9.57 -29.40
CA VAL A 48 -24.71 -10.41 -28.35
C VAL A 48 -24.59 -11.85 -28.82
N GLY A 49 -25.62 -12.41 -29.44
CA GLY A 49 -25.59 -13.75 -30.04
C GLY A 49 -24.52 -13.89 -31.12
N SER A 50 -24.39 -12.91 -32.03
CA SER A 50 -23.36 -12.93 -33.07
C SER A 50 -21.92 -12.81 -32.54
N ILE A 51 -21.73 -12.08 -31.44
CA ILE A 51 -20.42 -11.97 -30.78
C ILE A 51 -20.10 -13.29 -30.08
N LEU A 52 -21.07 -13.88 -29.39
CA LEU A 52 -20.89 -15.15 -28.69
C LEU A 52 -20.62 -16.29 -29.67
N SER A 53 -21.35 -16.36 -30.79
CA SER A 53 -21.12 -17.36 -31.84
C SER A 53 -19.75 -17.19 -32.50
N ALA A 54 -19.33 -15.94 -32.75
CA ALA A 54 -17.99 -15.67 -33.25
C ALA A 54 -16.94 -16.16 -32.24
N VAL A 55 -17.07 -15.81 -30.96
CA VAL A 55 -16.13 -16.24 -29.90
C VAL A 55 -16.05 -17.77 -29.83
N LEU A 56 -17.18 -18.47 -29.82
CA LEU A 56 -17.21 -19.94 -29.82
C LEU A 56 -16.55 -20.53 -31.06
N LEU A 57 -16.81 -19.96 -32.24
CA LEU A 57 -16.15 -20.36 -33.48
C LEU A 57 -14.63 -20.17 -33.39
N TRP A 58 -14.16 -19.04 -32.86
CA TRP A 58 -12.74 -18.79 -32.63
C TRP A 58 -12.13 -19.82 -31.68
N PHE A 59 -12.79 -20.16 -30.58
CA PHE A 59 -12.31 -21.20 -29.66
C PHE A 59 -12.24 -22.58 -30.33
N ALA A 60 -13.25 -22.94 -31.12
CA ALA A 60 -13.27 -24.21 -31.85
C ALA A 60 -12.13 -24.30 -32.87
N VAL A 61 -11.89 -23.22 -33.64
CA VAL A 61 -10.78 -23.16 -34.60
C VAL A 61 -9.43 -23.19 -33.89
N GLY A 62 -9.28 -22.52 -32.75
CA GLY A 62 -8.06 -22.54 -31.95
C GLY A 62 -7.74 -23.93 -31.37
N LEU A 63 -8.75 -24.65 -30.89
CA LEU A 63 -8.60 -26.04 -30.42
C LEU A 63 -8.25 -27.00 -31.56
N ALA A 64 -8.88 -26.85 -32.72
CA ALA A 64 -8.56 -27.65 -33.91
C ALA A 64 -7.12 -27.40 -34.38
N PHE A 65 -6.67 -26.13 -34.36
CA PHE A 65 -5.30 -25.77 -34.70
C PHE A 65 -4.28 -26.36 -33.71
N PHE A 66 -4.58 -26.29 -32.40
CA PHE A 66 -3.76 -26.93 -31.37
C PHE A 66 -3.64 -28.44 -31.60
N ALA A 67 -4.76 -29.15 -31.80
CA ALA A 67 -4.76 -30.59 -32.04
C ALA A 67 -3.99 -30.98 -33.32
N CYS A 68 -4.03 -30.14 -34.34
CA CYS A 68 -3.27 -30.33 -35.57
C CYS A 68 -1.76 -30.20 -35.34
N LEU A 69 -1.33 -29.15 -34.63
CA LEU A 69 0.08 -28.98 -34.25
C LEU A 69 0.56 -30.11 -33.34
N ASP A 70 -0.28 -30.56 -32.41
CA ASP A 70 0.06 -31.64 -31.49
C ASP A 70 0.29 -32.96 -32.22
N SER A 71 -0.57 -33.26 -33.19
CA SER A 71 -0.42 -34.42 -34.06
C SER A 71 0.85 -34.37 -34.92
N LEU A 72 1.33 -33.16 -35.24
CA LEU A 72 2.56 -32.93 -36.01
C LEU A 72 3.82 -33.04 -35.12
N PHE A 73 3.78 -32.53 -33.89
CA PHE A 73 4.95 -32.46 -33.00
C PHE A 73 5.14 -33.68 -32.11
N LEU A 74 4.09 -34.41 -31.73
CA LEU A 74 4.21 -35.65 -30.95
C LEU A 74 5.23 -36.66 -31.51
N PRO A 75 5.27 -36.94 -32.84
CA PRO A 75 6.25 -37.88 -33.39
C PRO A 75 7.68 -37.32 -33.42
N LEU A 76 7.86 -36.00 -33.38
CA LEU A 76 9.18 -35.34 -33.42
C LEU A 76 9.76 -35.14 -32.01
N PHE A 77 8.91 -34.91 -31.01
CA PHE A 77 9.30 -34.64 -29.63
C PHE A 77 8.43 -35.47 -28.67
N PRO A 78 8.78 -36.74 -28.40
CA PRO A 78 8.02 -37.57 -27.48
C PRO A 78 8.15 -37.03 -26.04
N GLY A 79 7.07 -36.44 -25.52
CA GLY A 79 6.99 -35.91 -24.15
C GLY A 79 6.20 -34.61 -24.04
N TRP A 80 6.27 -33.99 -22.85
CA TRP A 80 5.52 -32.75 -22.55
C TRP A 80 5.93 -31.54 -23.41
N GLN A 81 7.09 -31.62 -24.07
CA GLN A 81 7.64 -30.56 -24.91
C GLN A 81 6.81 -30.31 -26.18
N ALA A 82 6.26 -31.37 -26.81
CA ALA A 82 5.40 -31.24 -27.98
C ALA A 82 4.14 -30.43 -27.66
N HIS A 83 3.45 -30.77 -26.58
CA HIS A 83 2.27 -30.06 -26.11
C HIS A 83 2.55 -28.58 -25.80
N LEU A 84 3.71 -28.29 -25.20
CA LEU A 84 4.10 -26.92 -24.88
C LEU A 84 4.40 -26.09 -26.14
N LEU A 85 5.06 -26.67 -27.14
CA LEU A 85 5.30 -26.03 -28.44
C LEU A 85 3.99 -25.77 -29.20
N SER A 86 3.11 -26.77 -29.26
CA SER A 86 1.75 -26.64 -29.85
C SER A 86 0.97 -25.51 -29.18
N ALA A 87 1.02 -25.41 -27.85
CA ALA A 87 0.32 -24.37 -27.09
C ALA A 87 0.89 -22.98 -27.38
N ILE A 88 2.22 -22.83 -27.40
CA ILE A 88 2.88 -21.55 -27.67
C ILE A 88 2.57 -21.06 -29.09
N LEU A 89 2.71 -21.94 -30.09
CA LEU A 89 2.43 -21.59 -31.49
C LEU A 89 0.95 -21.27 -31.71
N THR A 90 0.04 -21.99 -31.05
CA THR A 90 -1.40 -21.67 -31.06
C THR A 90 -1.68 -20.29 -30.45
N VAL A 91 -1.02 -19.93 -29.34
CA VAL A 91 -1.18 -18.60 -28.73
C VAL A 91 -0.60 -17.50 -29.62
N LEU A 92 0.47 -17.77 -30.36
CA LEU A 92 1.20 -16.77 -31.17
C LEU A 92 0.52 -16.49 -32.51
N VAL A 93 0.01 -17.52 -33.18
CA VAL A 93 -0.65 -17.42 -34.50
C VAL A 93 -2.08 -16.88 -34.38
N PHE A 94 -2.71 -17.03 -33.22
CA PHE A 94 -4.13 -16.73 -33.04
C PHE A 94 -4.35 -15.37 -32.33
N PRO A 95 -4.76 -14.30 -33.04
CA PRO A 95 -4.75 -12.93 -32.51
C PRO A 95 -5.61 -12.66 -31.26
N PRO A 96 -6.79 -13.31 -31.05
CA PRO A 96 -7.61 -13.08 -29.86
C PRO A 96 -6.97 -13.61 -28.56
N SER A 97 -6.39 -14.81 -28.61
CA SER A 97 -5.69 -15.43 -27.47
C SER A 97 -4.39 -14.69 -27.18
N TYR A 98 -3.62 -14.29 -28.21
CA TYR A 98 -2.46 -13.39 -28.06
C TYR A 98 -2.81 -12.08 -27.36
N ARG A 99 -3.91 -11.42 -27.76
CA ARG A 99 -4.37 -10.16 -27.13
C ARG A 99 -4.85 -10.35 -25.70
N MET A 100 -5.52 -11.47 -25.38
CA MET A 100 -5.92 -11.80 -24.00
C MET A 100 -4.70 -12.11 -23.12
N LEU A 101 -3.74 -12.87 -23.65
CA LEU A 101 -2.48 -13.18 -22.98
C LEU A 101 -1.65 -11.92 -22.74
N LEU A 102 -1.55 -11.00 -23.71
CA LEU A 102 -0.92 -9.70 -23.53
C LEU A 102 -1.63 -8.82 -22.50
N LYS A 103 -2.97 -8.83 -22.43
CA LYS A 103 -3.71 -8.11 -21.38
C LYS A 103 -3.47 -8.71 -20.00
N GLY A 104 -3.41 -10.04 -19.89
CA GLY A 104 -3.06 -10.77 -18.67
C GLY A 104 -1.62 -10.50 -18.24
N LEU A 105 -0.67 -10.62 -19.16
CA LEU A 105 0.75 -10.28 -18.97
C LEU A 105 0.95 -8.82 -18.62
N ARG A 106 0.17 -7.87 -19.16
CA ARG A 106 0.25 -6.45 -18.74
C ARG A 106 -0.23 -6.27 -17.30
N ARG A 107 -1.33 -6.90 -16.90
CA ARG A 107 -1.81 -6.90 -15.50
C ARG A 107 -0.80 -7.54 -14.54
N LEU A 108 -0.20 -8.65 -14.96
CA LEU A 108 0.89 -9.31 -14.26
C LEU A 108 2.15 -8.42 -14.25
N SER A 109 2.47 -7.70 -15.31
CA SER A 109 3.67 -6.86 -15.39
C SER A 109 3.62 -5.68 -14.42
N ASP A 110 2.46 -5.07 -14.23
CA ASP A 110 2.29 -4.00 -13.24
C ASP A 110 2.40 -4.54 -11.81
N SER A 111 1.82 -5.73 -11.56
CA SER A 111 1.86 -6.39 -10.25
C SER A 111 3.25 -6.93 -9.92
N LEU A 112 3.95 -7.51 -10.89
CA LEU A 112 5.32 -8.00 -10.78
C LEU A 112 6.31 -6.85 -10.64
N ARG A 113 6.14 -5.73 -11.38
CA ARG A 113 6.95 -4.52 -11.17
C ARG A 113 6.74 -3.98 -9.76
N GLN A 114 5.50 -3.92 -9.28
CA GLN A 114 5.22 -3.49 -7.90
C GLN A 114 5.85 -4.44 -6.88
N ALA A 115 5.75 -5.76 -7.07
CA ALA A 115 6.36 -6.75 -6.20
C ALA A 115 7.90 -6.68 -6.21
N LEU A 116 8.52 -6.47 -7.38
CA LEU A 116 9.97 -6.30 -7.53
C LEU A 116 10.47 -5.02 -6.87
N ILE A 117 9.77 -3.89 -7.05
CA ILE A 117 10.13 -2.63 -6.39
C ILE A 117 9.97 -2.77 -4.88
N PHE A 118 8.85 -3.34 -4.42
CA PHE A 118 8.63 -3.64 -3.01
C PHE A 118 9.71 -4.57 -2.43
N TRP A 119 10.07 -5.64 -3.15
CA TRP A 119 11.14 -6.55 -2.77
C TRP A 119 12.50 -5.85 -2.74
N SER A 120 12.78 -4.96 -3.69
CA SER A 120 14.03 -4.17 -3.71
C SER A 120 14.14 -3.22 -2.51
N PHE A 121 13.04 -2.58 -2.11
CA PHE A 121 12.99 -1.75 -0.91
C PHE A 121 13.05 -2.58 0.38
N SER A 122 12.41 -3.75 0.39
CA SER A 122 12.40 -4.64 1.55
C SER A 122 13.78 -5.29 1.78
N CYS A 123 14.47 -5.68 0.72
CA CYS A 123 15.83 -6.22 0.78
C CYS A 123 16.82 -5.13 1.23
N SER A 124 16.72 -3.92 0.68
CA SER A 124 17.58 -2.80 1.10
C SER A 124 17.35 -2.39 2.55
N ALA A 125 16.10 -2.35 3.01
CA ALA A 125 15.76 -2.15 4.42
C ALA A 125 16.43 -3.17 5.35
N ARG A 126 16.49 -4.45 4.93
CA ARG A 126 17.12 -5.52 5.71
C ARG A 126 18.64 -5.45 5.74
N LEU A 127 19.25 -4.88 4.70
CA LEU A 127 20.71 -4.74 4.55
C LEU A 127 21.27 -3.43 5.15
N GLN A 128 20.44 -2.38 5.30
CA GLN A 128 20.86 -1.07 5.78
C GLN A 128 19.96 -0.61 6.93
N PRO A 129 20.43 -0.63 8.19
CA PRO A 129 19.56 -0.45 9.36
C PRO A 129 19.23 1.03 9.66
N SER A 130 19.32 1.94 8.68
CA SER A 130 18.97 3.35 8.91
C SER A 130 17.94 3.93 7.94
N SER A 131 17.02 4.73 8.49
CA SER A 131 16.00 5.45 7.74
C SER A 131 16.61 6.46 6.76
N GLU A 132 17.76 7.05 7.10
CA GLU A 132 18.57 7.91 6.22
C GLU A 132 19.07 7.22 4.96
N LYS A 133 19.67 6.04 5.11
CA LYS A 133 20.22 5.29 3.98
C LYS A 133 19.11 4.77 3.08
N LEU A 134 18.05 4.20 3.67
CA LEU A 134 16.89 3.75 2.91
C LEU A 134 16.18 4.93 2.21
N GLY A 135 16.03 6.07 2.90
CA GLY A 135 15.46 7.28 2.32
C GLY A 135 16.25 7.78 1.11
N SER A 136 17.58 7.78 1.21
CA SER A 136 18.47 8.14 0.10
C SER A 136 18.35 7.19 -1.08
N GLN A 137 18.20 5.89 -0.83
CA GLN A 137 17.98 4.90 -1.89
C GLN A 137 16.61 5.05 -2.56
N VAL A 138 15.54 5.23 -1.78
CA VAL A 138 14.18 5.52 -2.28
C VAL A 138 14.21 6.76 -3.17
N LEU A 139 14.83 7.85 -2.68
CA LEU A 139 14.96 9.10 -3.44
C LEU A 139 15.75 8.89 -4.73
N SER A 140 16.79 8.06 -4.70
CA SER A 140 17.60 7.70 -5.87
C SER A 140 16.77 6.97 -6.94
N SER A 141 15.99 5.96 -6.54
CA SER A 141 15.12 5.22 -7.46
C SER A 141 14.04 6.12 -8.06
N LEU A 142 13.45 7.02 -7.26
CA LEU A 142 12.48 8.01 -7.74
C LEU A 142 13.12 9.00 -8.73
N CYS A 143 14.32 9.48 -8.44
CA CYS A 143 15.05 10.37 -9.33
C CYS A 143 15.38 9.71 -10.67
N MET A 144 15.76 8.42 -10.67
CA MET A 144 15.97 7.66 -11.90
C MET A 144 14.68 7.48 -12.71
N ALA A 145 13.55 7.21 -12.05
CA ALA A 145 12.29 6.97 -12.74
C ALA A 145 11.65 8.25 -13.31
N LEU A 146 11.78 9.39 -12.63
CA LEU A 146 11.01 10.60 -12.93
C LEU A 146 11.86 11.75 -13.48
N ALA A 147 13.18 11.70 -13.27
CA ALA A 147 14.16 12.72 -13.63
C ALA A 147 13.76 14.14 -13.20
N PRO A 148 13.48 14.40 -11.90
CA PRO A 148 13.32 15.76 -11.39
C PRO A 148 14.66 16.53 -11.43
N GLN A 149 14.60 17.86 -11.43
CA GLN A 149 15.79 18.71 -11.26
C GLN A 149 16.36 18.59 -9.83
N SER A 150 15.49 18.64 -8.82
CA SER A 150 15.76 18.39 -7.41
C SER A 150 14.63 17.60 -6.75
N ALA A 151 14.98 16.87 -5.70
CA ALA A 151 14.07 16.06 -4.91
C ALA A 151 14.49 16.06 -3.44
N PHE A 152 13.50 16.08 -2.56
CA PHE A 152 13.72 16.17 -1.11
C PHE A 152 12.75 15.23 -0.40
N LEU A 153 13.25 14.53 0.60
CA LEU A 153 12.49 13.59 1.42
C LEU A 153 12.64 13.98 2.88
N TRP A 154 11.53 14.33 3.49
CA TRP A 154 11.42 14.49 4.94
C TRP A 154 10.65 13.35 5.53
N LEU A 155 11.03 12.96 6.73
CA LEU A 155 10.31 12.01 7.51
C LEU A 155 9.84 12.67 8.82
N ARG A 156 8.61 12.36 9.23
CA ARG A 156 7.98 12.97 10.41
C ARG A 156 8.47 12.32 11.69
N ASP A 157 9.16 13.02 12.57
CA ASP A 157 9.42 12.54 13.92
C ASP A 157 8.09 12.53 14.70
N SER A 158 7.70 11.35 15.19
CA SER A 158 6.47 11.13 15.95
C SER A 158 6.50 11.82 17.32
N SER A 159 7.70 12.01 17.89
CA SER A 159 7.90 12.55 19.24
C SER A 159 7.86 14.08 19.26
N LEU A 160 8.36 14.71 18.19
CA LEU A 160 8.56 16.17 18.11
C LEU A 160 7.58 16.86 17.16
N HIS A 161 6.71 16.10 16.50
CA HIS A 161 5.86 16.57 15.39
C HIS A 161 6.62 17.35 14.30
N GLN A 162 7.92 17.07 14.17
CA GLN A 162 8.85 17.75 13.27
C GLN A 162 9.08 16.93 12.01
N PHE A 163 9.34 17.61 10.90
CA PHE A 163 9.82 16.97 9.68
C PHE A 163 11.33 17.12 9.60
N VAL A 164 12.01 15.98 9.73
CA VAL A 164 13.47 15.89 9.63
C VAL A 164 13.82 15.54 8.18
N LEU A 165 14.77 16.25 7.59
CA LEU A 165 15.25 15.92 6.26
C LEU A 165 16.10 14.64 6.33
N VAL A 166 15.74 13.65 5.52
CA VAL A 166 16.38 12.32 5.52
C VAL A 166 17.12 12.05 4.21
N ALA A 167 16.69 12.68 3.11
CA ALA A 167 17.44 12.63 1.85
C ALA A 167 17.20 13.87 0.98
N LYS A 168 18.23 14.25 0.22
CA LYS A 168 18.16 15.30 -0.81
C LYS A 168 18.91 14.88 -2.07
N ARG A 169 18.47 15.38 -3.23
CA ARG A 169 19.14 15.16 -4.51
C ARG A 169 18.90 16.33 -5.47
N GLY A 170 19.92 16.73 -6.22
CA GLY A 170 19.83 17.83 -7.21
C GLY A 170 20.46 19.15 -6.74
N ALA A 171 20.79 20.02 -7.70
CA ALA A 171 21.61 21.22 -7.50
C ALA A 171 20.87 22.41 -6.85
N SER A 172 19.55 22.38 -6.77
CA SER A 172 18.73 23.46 -6.19
C SER A 172 18.57 23.37 -4.67
N ALA A 173 19.44 22.61 -3.98
CA ALA A 173 19.43 22.54 -2.52
C ALA A 173 20.13 23.80 -1.96
N PRO A 174 19.48 24.58 -1.07
CA PRO A 174 20.08 25.79 -0.50
C PRO A 174 21.40 25.47 0.23
N GLU A 175 22.42 26.30 0.04
CA GLU A 175 23.77 26.14 0.63
C GLU A 175 23.74 26.15 2.16
N GLY A 176 22.77 26.84 2.77
CA GLY A 176 22.56 26.93 4.23
C GLY A 176 21.91 25.70 4.89
N GLY A 177 21.83 24.56 4.20
CA GLY A 177 21.06 23.41 4.66
C GLY A 177 19.56 23.60 4.44
N ILE A 178 18.81 22.50 4.54
CA ILE A 178 17.35 22.54 4.42
C ILE A 178 16.79 22.59 5.83
N PRO A 179 15.98 23.60 6.18
CA PRO A 179 15.46 23.72 7.53
C PRO A 179 14.52 22.55 7.85
N GLU A 180 14.67 22.00 9.05
CA GLU A 180 13.61 21.23 9.68
C GLU A 180 12.40 22.15 9.86
N PHE A 181 11.21 21.61 9.70
CA PHE A 181 9.99 22.39 9.85
C PHE A 181 8.98 21.66 10.72
N GLN A 182 8.25 22.44 11.52
CA GLN A 182 7.11 21.99 12.29
C GLN A 182 5.84 22.36 11.54
N VAL A 183 5.06 21.35 11.18
CA VAL A 183 3.75 21.56 10.58
C VAL A 183 2.81 20.50 11.13
N ASP A 184 1.79 20.95 11.85
CA ASP A 184 0.76 20.08 12.42
C ASP A 184 -0.16 19.49 11.36
N PHE A 185 -0.36 20.24 10.27
CA PHE A 185 -1.28 19.88 9.20
C PHE A 185 -0.60 19.86 7.83
N LEU A 186 -0.58 18.66 7.22
CA LEU A 186 -0.13 18.48 5.85
C LEU A 186 -1.33 18.21 4.94
N PRO A 187 -1.52 19.02 3.87
CA PRO A 187 -2.60 18.81 2.91
C PRO A 187 -2.57 17.40 2.35
N ASN A 188 -3.74 16.80 2.16
CA ASN A 188 -3.89 15.45 1.64
C ASN A 188 -3.15 14.37 2.44
N ALA A 189 -2.69 14.64 3.69
CA ALA A 189 -2.08 13.63 4.54
C ALA A 189 -2.99 12.42 4.79
N ALA A 190 -4.31 12.63 4.85
CA ALA A 190 -5.27 11.54 4.99
C ALA A 190 -5.47 10.73 3.69
N THR A 191 -5.18 11.31 2.51
CA THR A 191 -5.47 10.69 1.21
C THR A 191 -4.23 10.20 0.46
N GLY A 192 -3.03 10.64 0.85
CA GLY A 192 -1.77 10.32 0.17
C GLY A 192 -1.68 10.88 -1.26
N LYS A 193 -2.58 11.80 -1.63
CA LYS A 193 -2.63 12.36 -2.98
C LYS A 193 -1.54 13.42 -3.18
N PRO A 194 -0.90 13.46 -4.36
CA PRO A 194 0.04 14.52 -4.70
C PRO A 194 -0.72 15.84 -4.77
N PHE A 195 -0.08 16.90 -4.30
CA PHE A 195 -0.57 18.26 -4.43
C PHE A 195 0.46 19.12 -5.18
N PHE A 196 -0.03 20.04 -5.99
CA PHE A 196 0.79 20.85 -6.88
C PHE A 196 0.85 22.27 -6.35
N LEU A 197 2.05 22.78 -6.06
CA LEU A 197 2.20 24.10 -5.43
C LEU A 197 1.56 25.23 -6.25
N THR A 198 1.66 25.15 -7.57
CA THR A 198 1.14 26.16 -8.49
C THR A 198 -0.38 26.09 -8.65
N ARG A 199 -1.00 24.93 -8.42
CA ARG A 199 -2.44 24.70 -8.65
C ARG A 199 -3.27 24.71 -7.37
N ASP A 200 -2.70 24.19 -6.28
CA ASP A 200 -3.42 23.89 -5.03
C ASP A 200 -3.00 24.84 -3.90
N SER A 201 -2.76 26.11 -4.25
CA SER A 201 -2.06 27.10 -3.43
C SER A 201 -2.80 27.53 -2.14
N SER A 202 -4.06 27.11 -1.97
CA SER A 202 -4.98 27.49 -0.89
C SER A 202 -4.90 26.61 0.36
N PHE A 203 -4.21 25.46 0.34
CA PHE A 203 -4.26 24.47 1.43
C PHE A 203 -3.05 24.51 2.37
N PHE A 204 -2.09 25.41 2.16
CA PHE A 204 -0.79 25.33 2.84
C PHE A 204 -0.69 26.24 4.06
N HIS A 205 0.01 25.76 5.09
CA HIS A 205 0.64 26.64 6.06
C HIS A 205 1.59 27.62 5.32
N PRO A 206 1.57 28.93 5.62
CA PRO A 206 2.36 29.94 4.91
C PRO A 206 3.85 29.59 4.85
N ASP A 207 4.40 29.08 5.95
CA ASP A 207 5.81 28.72 6.07
C ASP A 207 6.19 27.52 5.20
N LEU A 208 5.34 26.48 5.17
CA LEU A 208 5.56 25.31 4.34
C LEU A 208 5.51 25.66 2.85
N LYS A 209 4.57 26.54 2.45
CA LYS A 209 4.47 27.00 1.07
C LYS A 209 5.72 27.77 0.65
N THR A 210 6.18 28.68 1.51
CA THR A 210 7.36 29.51 1.26
C THR A 210 8.61 28.65 1.17
N LEU A 211 8.76 27.67 2.06
CA LEU A 211 9.84 26.69 2.04
C LEU A 211 9.83 25.84 0.76
N LEU A 212 8.71 25.21 0.44
CA LEU A 212 8.64 24.35 -0.74
C LEU A 212 8.83 25.15 -2.04
N ALA A 213 8.37 26.41 -2.08
CA ALA A 213 8.59 27.32 -3.20
C ALA A 213 10.06 27.73 -3.35
N SER A 214 10.77 28.04 -2.24
CA SER A 214 12.20 28.38 -2.28
C SER A 214 13.06 27.20 -2.73
N LEU A 215 12.60 25.97 -2.49
CA LEU A 215 13.21 24.73 -2.98
C LEU A 215 12.89 24.40 -4.45
N GLY A 216 12.09 25.24 -5.13
CA GLY A 216 11.69 25.01 -6.51
C GLY A 216 10.74 23.82 -6.70
N THR A 217 9.99 23.45 -5.66
CA THR A 217 9.09 22.30 -5.68
C THR A 217 7.90 22.56 -6.60
N GLU A 218 7.59 21.62 -7.50
CA GLU A 218 6.38 21.66 -8.33
C GLU A 218 5.28 20.79 -7.70
N VAL A 219 5.65 19.61 -7.23
CA VAL A 219 4.73 18.63 -6.66
C VAL A 219 5.27 18.10 -5.34
N ALA A 220 4.40 17.98 -4.36
CA ALA A 220 4.70 17.33 -3.11
C ALA A 220 3.69 16.22 -2.82
N ILE A 221 4.19 15.12 -2.27
CA ILE A 221 3.46 13.88 -2.08
C ILE A 221 3.62 13.42 -0.62
N PRO A 222 2.53 13.38 0.16
CA PRO A 222 2.53 12.78 1.49
C PRO A 222 2.85 11.29 1.42
N LEU A 223 3.76 10.84 2.28
CA LEU A 223 4.01 9.42 2.51
C LEU A 223 3.08 8.96 3.63
N VAL A 224 2.13 8.08 3.31
CA VAL A 224 1.06 7.67 4.24
C VAL A 224 1.06 6.15 4.37
N TYR A 225 1.04 5.66 5.60
CA TYR A 225 0.95 4.24 5.91
C TYR A 225 -0.15 4.02 6.96
N GLN A 226 -1.14 3.18 6.64
CA GLN A 226 -2.30 2.90 7.51
C GLN A 226 -3.02 4.17 8.03
N GLY A 227 -3.10 5.21 7.20
CA GLY A 227 -3.71 6.50 7.57
C GLY A 227 -2.80 7.44 8.37
N TYR A 228 -1.61 6.99 8.76
CA TYR A 228 -0.62 7.82 9.45
C TYR A 228 0.35 8.46 8.46
N LEU A 229 0.60 9.75 8.67
CA LEU A 229 1.57 10.52 7.91
C LEU A 229 2.99 10.16 8.36
N VAL A 230 3.72 9.48 7.48
CA VAL A 230 5.10 9.02 7.67
C VAL A 230 6.10 10.10 7.31
N GLY A 231 5.81 10.89 6.27
CA GLY A 231 6.77 11.84 5.71
C GLY A 231 6.22 12.63 4.53
N LEU A 232 7.10 13.41 3.90
CA LEU A 232 6.80 14.24 2.75
C LEU A 232 7.89 14.07 1.70
N LEU A 233 7.49 13.77 0.47
CA LEU A 233 8.37 13.82 -0.70
C LEU A 233 8.06 15.09 -1.50
N ALA A 234 9.04 15.95 -1.71
CA ALA A 234 8.92 17.11 -2.61
C ALA A 234 9.78 16.90 -3.85
N LEU A 235 9.19 17.15 -5.02
CA LEU A 235 9.86 17.08 -6.30
C LEU A 235 9.73 18.40 -7.03
N SER A 236 10.84 18.87 -7.59
CA SER A 236 10.85 20.01 -8.50
C SER A 236 10.25 19.65 -9.86
N LYS A 237 10.33 20.59 -10.79
CA LYS A 237 10.07 20.32 -12.21
C LYS A 237 10.93 19.17 -12.75
N ARG A 238 10.38 18.43 -13.72
CA ARG A 238 11.13 17.42 -14.47
C ARG A 238 12.18 18.10 -15.34
N ARG A 239 13.35 17.47 -15.50
CA ARG A 239 14.43 17.96 -16.38
C ARG A 239 14.00 18.11 -17.84
N SER A 240 13.05 17.28 -18.28
CA SER A 240 12.47 17.38 -19.63
C SER A 240 11.50 18.56 -19.80
N GLY A 241 11.22 19.33 -18.75
CA GLY A 241 10.23 20.42 -18.76
C GLY A 241 8.76 19.97 -18.77
N ALA A 242 8.50 18.67 -18.90
CA ALA A 242 7.14 18.12 -18.92
C ALA A 242 6.51 18.11 -17.52
N SER A 243 5.24 18.52 -17.41
CA SER A 243 4.48 18.40 -16.16
C SER A 243 4.21 16.94 -15.76
N TYR A 244 3.98 16.71 -14.47
CA TYR A 244 3.55 15.42 -13.95
C TYR A 244 2.10 15.11 -14.36
N ASN A 245 1.94 14.43 -15.49
CA ASN A 245 0.65 14.01 -16.03
C ASN A 245 -0.05 12.95 -15.15
N ALA A 246 -1.31 12.61 -15.46
CA ALA A 246 -2.10 11.66 -14.68
C ALA A 246 -1.46 10.26 -14.56
N ALA A 247 -0.72 9.80 -15.57
CA ALA A 247 0.01 8.54 -15.52
C ALA A 247 1.21 8.62 -14.56
N GLY A 248 1.98 9.71 -14.62
CA GLY A 248 3.08 10.00 -13.71
C GLY A 248 2.63 10.18 -12.26
N GLN A 249 1.48 10.81 -12.03
CA GLN A 249 0.87 10.93 -10.71
C GLN A 249 0.48 9.56 -10.13
N LYS A 250 -0.13 8.69 -10.93
CA LYS A 250 -0.44 7.31 -10.50
C LYS A 250 0.82 6.53 -10.13
N LEU A 251 1.88 6.68 -10.91
CA LEU A 251 3.17 6.07 -10.60
C LEU A 251 3.76 6.62 -9.29
N LEU A 252 3.73 7.94 -9.11
CA LEU A 252 4.18 8.62 -7.90
C LEU A 252 3.48 8.09 -6.66
N VAL A 253 2.15 8.04 -6.66
CA VAL A 253 1.36 7.52 -5.54
C VAL A 253 1.74 6.08 -5.21
N ARG A 254 1.92 5.23 -6.23
CA ARG A 254 2.31 3.83 -6.02
C ARG A 254 3.70 3.70 -5.39
N LEU A 255 4.69 4.41 -5.94
CA LEU A 255 6.06 4.38 -5.43
C LEU A 255 6.14 4.98 -4.02
N CYS A 256 5.42 6.08 -3.77
CA CYS A 256 5.34 6.71 -2.47
C CYS A 256 4.65 5.81 -1.44
N GLY A 257 3.59 5.09 -1.82
CA GLY A 257 2.95 4.11 -0.95
C GLY A 257 3.91 2.99 -0.54
N GLN A 258 4.71 2.48 -1.48
CA GLN A 258 5.72 1.45 -1.19
C GLN A 258 6.86 1.99 -0.32
N ALA A 259 7.35 3.19 -0.64
CA ALA A 259 8.35 3.87 0.17
C ALA A 259 7.85 4.13 1.60
N ALA A 260 6.58 4.56 1.76
CA ALA A 260 5.97 4.81 3.06
C ALA A 260 5.96 3.55 3.93
N ILE A 261 5.62 2.39 3.36
CA ILE A 261 5.65 1.10 4.07
C ILE A 261 7.07 0.80 4.56
N ALA A 262 8.06 0.87 3.66
CA ALA A 262 9.44 0.51 3.98
C ALA A 262 10.06 1.48 5.01
N LEU A 263 9.85 2.78 4.85
CA LEU A 263 10.35 3.81 5.74
C LEU A 263 9.67 3.76 7.12
N SER A 264 8.37 3.43 7.18
CA SER A 264 7.67 3.20 8.45
C SER A 264 8.25 2.00 9.20
N GLY A 265 8.44 0.89 8.50
CA GLY A 265 9.02 -0.33 9.08
C GLY A 265 10.43 -0.08 9.63
N MET A 266 11.27 0.61 8.87
CA MET A 266 12.63 0.93 9.31
C MET A 266 12.68 1.82 10.54
N ARG A 267 11.83 2.85 10.61
CA ARG A 267 11.74 3.72 11.77
C ARG A 267 11.34 2.98 13.03
N LEU A 268 10.34 2.11 12.92
CA LEU A 268 9.91 1.29 14.05
C LEU A 268 11.03 0.36 14.53
N ILE A 269 11.84 -0.19 13.61
CA ILE A 269 13.01 -1.00 13.94
C ILE A 269 14.08 -0.14 14.65
N GLU A 270 14.36 1.06 14.16
CA GLU A 270 15.31 2.00 14.77
C GLU A 270 14.88 2.41 16.18
N GLU A 271 13.61 2.76 16.38
CA GLU A 271 13.04 3.10 17.68
C GLU A 271 13.15 1.94 18.67
N ARG A 272 12.78 0.73 18.25
CA ARG A 272 12.91 -0.47 19.07
C ARG A 272 14.36 -0.73 19.46
N LYS A 273 15.30 -0.59 18.52
CA LYS A 273 16.73 -0.78 18.79
C LYS A 273 17.25 0.27 19.78
N ARG A 274 16.89 1.55 19.60
CA ARG A 274 17.24 2.62 20.55
C ARG A 274 16.69 2.34 21.94
N HIS A 275 15.44 1.90 22.05
CA HIS A 275 14.82 1.57 23.32
C HIS A 275 15.52 0.39 24.01
N SER A 276 15.80 -0.69 23.27
CA SER A 276 16.54 -1.84 23.78
C SER A 276 17.94 -1.46 24.27
N THR A 277 18.66 -0.62 23.52
CA THR A 277 19.99 -0.14 23.93
C THR A 277 19.88 0.68 25.21
N ARG A 278 18.93 1.62 25.30
CA ARG A 278 18.71 2.41 26.52
C ARG A 278 18.44 1.53 27.74
N LEU A 279 17.56 0.53 27.62
CA LEU A 279 17.27 -0.40 28.72
C LEU A 279 18.51 -1.20 29.13
N SER A 280 19.28 -1.70 28.15
CA SER A 280 20.51 -2.45 28.46
C SER A 280 21.55 -1.60 29.20
N THR A 281 21.68 -0.32 28.83
CA THR A 281 22.57 0.62 29.51
C THR A 281 22.09 0.92 30.93
N LEU A 282 20.78 1.14 31.12
CA LEU A 282 20.20 1.37 32.44
C LEU A 282 20.39 0.17 33.37
N LEU A 283 20.15 -1.05 32.88
CA LEU A 283 20.38 -2.27 33.66
C LEU A 283 21.84 -2.39 34.09
N ARG A 284 22.80 -2.15 33.18
CA ARG A 284 24.22 -2.19 33.50
C ARG A 284 24.59 -1.20 34.61
N LEU A 285 24.16 0.06 34.48
CA LEU A 285 24.43 1.10 35.47
C LEU A 285 23.76 0.79 36.82
N TYR A 286 22.56 0.21 36.80
CA TYR A 286 21.87 -0.22 38.00
C TYR A 286 22.65 -1.33 38.73
N THR A 287 23.13 -2.34 38.01
CA THR A 287 23.96 -3.42 38.59
C THR A 287 25.27 -2.86 39.16
N GLU A 288 25.98 -2.00 38.43
CA GLU A 288 27.21 -1.36 38.92
C GLU A 288 26.96 -0.51 40.18
N ALA A 289 25.82 0.17 40.27
CA ALA A 289 25.43 0.94 41.45
C ALA A 289 25.08 0.05 42.65
N GLN A 290 24.42 -1.09 42.40
CA GLN A 290 24.09 -2.08 43.43
C GLN A 290 25.37 -2.70 44.02
N GLU A 291 26.31 -3.14 43.19
CA GLU A 291 27.59 -3.73 43.67
C GLU A 291 28.37 -2.78 44.58
N LYS A 292 28.38 -1.48 44.26
CA LYS A 292 29.01 -0.44 45.09
C LYS A 292 28.23 -0.13 46.37
N ALA A 293 26.91 -0.24 46.35
CA ALA A 293 26.07 0.01 47.53
C ALA A 293 26.08 -1.18 48.51
N VAL A 294 26.38 -2.38 48.01
CA VAL A 294 26.34 -3.65 48.75
C VAL A 294 27.63 -3.92 49.53
N THR A 295 28.73 -3.21 49.25
CA THR A 295 30.03 -3.39 49.90
C THR A 295 30.41 -2.21 50.81
N ASP A 296 31.03 -2.50 51.94
CA ASP A 296 31.61 -1.50 52.85
C ASP A 296 32.89 -0.92 52.23
N GLY A 297 32.97 0.41 52.14
CA GLY A 297 34.05 1.11 51.43
C GLY A 297 35.43 1.02 52.10
N LEU A 298 35.49 0.64 53.39
CA LEU A 298 36.74 0.51 54.14
C LEU A 298 37.35 -0.89 54.02
N THR A 299 36.51 -1.93 54.00
CA THR A 299 36.94 -3.34 54.04
C THR A 299 36.76 -4.09 52.72
N GLY A 300 35.90 -3.59 51.82
CA GLY A 300 35.50 -4.29 50.59
C GLY A 300 34.58 -5.49 50.85
N LEU A 301 34.21 -5.76 52.10
CA LEU A 301 33.29 -6.83 52.49
C LEU A 301 31.84 -6.41 52.24
N PHE A 302 30.94 -7.39 52.12
CA PHE A 302 29.51 -7.11 52.02
C PHE A 302 29.00 -6.40 53.29
N THR A 303 28.10 -5.44 53.09
CA THR A 303 27.43 -4.73 54.17
C THR A 303 26.57 -5.68 55.00
N HIS A 304 26.37 -5.32 56.27
CA HIS A 304 25.51 -6.10 57.18
C HIS A 304 24.08 -6.27 56.63
N ALA A 305 23.54 -5.25 55.97
CA ALA A 305 22.20 -5.32 55.37
C ALA A 305 22.10 -6.36 54.25
N TYR A 306 23.08 -6.38 53.34
CA TYR A 306 23.13 -7.38 52.26
C TYR A 306 23.32 -8.80 52.79
N PHE A 307 24.18 -8.98 53.81
CA PHE A 307 24.37 -10.27 54.46
C PHE A 307 23.05 -10.82 55.04
N GLN A 308 22.28 -10.00 55.74
CA GLN A 308 21.00 -10.42 56.33
C GLN A 308 19.98 -10.85 55.26
N GLU A 309 19.91 -10.12 54.15
CA GLU A 309 19.01 -10.45 53.03
C GLU A 309 19.41 -11.77 52.36
N GLN A 310 20.70 -11.97 52.06
CA GLN A 310 21.20 -13.21 51.46
C GLN A 310 21.08 -14.41 52.41
N LEU A 311 21.33 -14.22 53.71
CA LEU A 311 21.17 -15.27 54.71
C LEU A 311 19.72 -15.76 54.77
N ALA A 312 18.74 -14.86 54.70
CA ALA A 312 17.33 -15.23 54.67
C ALA A 312 16.97 -16.01 53.40
N LEU A 313 17.51 -15.60 52.25
CA LEU A 313 17.27 -16.25 50.95
C LEU A 313 17.88 -17.67 50.92
N HIS A 314 19.12 -17.84 51.36
CA HIS A 314 19.76 -19.14 51.46
C HIS A 314 19.16 -20.05 52.54
N CYS A 315 18.67 -19.50 53.67
CA CYS A 315 17.88 -20.27 54.62
C CYS A 315 16.62 -20.87 53.97
N PHE A 316 15.94 -20.08 53.13
CA PHE A 316 14.77 -20.56 52.40
C PHE A 316 15.12 -21.65 51.37
N GLU A 317 16.21 -21.48 50.62
CA GLU A 317 16.69 -22.48 49.66
C GLU A 317 17.13 -23.78 50.34
N ALA A 318 17.94 -23.69 51.39
CA ALA A 318 18.40 -24.84 52.16
C ALA A 318 17.23 -25.65 52.74
N ASN A 319 16.20 -24.97 53.26
CA ASN A 319 14.98 -25.60 53.74
C ASN A 319 14.18 -26.26 52.59
N ARG A 320 14.11 -25.61 51.42
CA ARG A 320 13.40 -26.11 50.25
C ARG A 320 14.06 -27.35 49.64
N PHE A 321 15.39 -27.34 49.50
CA PHE A 321 16.16 -28.41 48.86
C PHE A 321 16.71 -29.44 49.85
N ARG A 322 16.48 -29.24 51.16
CA ARG A 322 17.03 -30.04 52.26
C ARG A 322 18.55 -30.16 52.22
N GLU A 323 19.21 -29.06 51.86
CA GLU A 323 20.66 -28.97 51.90
C GLU A 323 21.12 -28.38 53.25
N PRO A 324 22.23 -28.88 53.82
CA PRO A 324 22.76 -28.32 55.06
C PRO A 324 23.36 -26.93 54.83
N LEU A 325 23.00 -25.96 55.67
CA LEU A 325 23.55 -24.59 55.67
C LEU A 325 24.52 -24.43 56.85
N GLY A 326 25.70 -23.84 56.62
CA GLY A 326 26.68 -23.50 57.65
C GLY A 326 26.90 -21.99 57.75
N LEU A 327 27.06 -21.48 58.97
CA LEU A 327 27.39 -20.08 59.26
C LEU A 327 28.64 -20.03 60.13
N MET A 328 29.62 -19.18 59.77
CA MET A 328 30.83 -18.95 60.55
C MET A 328 30.91 -17.48 60.96
N LEU A 329 31.01 -17.25 62.26
CA LEU A 329 31.24 -15.92 62.84
C LEU A 329 32.71 -15.83 63.23
N VAL A 330 33.40 -14.81 62.73
CA VAL A 330 34.83 -14.56 62.97
C VAL A 330 34.97 -13.17 63.55
N ASP A 331 35.73 -13.05 64.63
CA ASP A 331 36.10 -11.78 65.26
C ASP A 331 37.62 -11.62 65.22
N ILE A 332 38.11 -10.38 65.11
CA ILE A 332 39.55 -10.09 65.07
C ILE A 332 40.02 -9.73 66.48
N ASP A 333 40.78 -10.63 67.09
CA ASP A 333 41.37 -10.40 68.40
C ASP A 333 42.36 -9.21 68.37
N HIS A 334 42.34 -8.39 69.42
CA HIS A 334 43.25 -7.25 69.64
C HIS A 334 43.17 -6.10 68.61
N PHE A 335 41.99 -5.83 68.05
CA PHE A 335 41.75 -4.67 67.17
C PHE A 335 41.64 -3.35 67.97
N LYS A 336 42.77 -2.71 68.29
CA LYS A 336 42.83 -1.36 68.90
C LYS A 336 43.97 -0.51 68.38
#